data_AF-J9CG09-F1
#
_entry.id   AF-J9CG09-F1
#
_cell.length_a   1.000
_cell.length_b   1.000
_cell.length_c   1.000
_cell.angle_alpha   90.00
_cell.angle_beta   90.00
_cell.angle_gamma   90.00
#
_symmetry.space_group_name_H-M   'P 1'
#
loop_
_entity.id
_entity.type
_entity.pdbx_description
1 polymer ?
#
loop_
_entity_poly.entity_id
_entity_poly.type
_entity_poly.pdbx_seq_one_letter_code
_entity_poly.pdbx_strand_id
1 'polypeptide(L)' 'MKAKKVIKSVFGVAVLYVCLCYSGRVEWTDQVIYTMNETTYRTISAKLGRGCSQYEIATEYMSNRTYYDVLSE' A
#
# COMPACT_ATOMS: atom_id res chain seq x y z
N MET A 1 20.93 13.61 -33.02
CA MET A 1 21.52 13.16 -31.74
C MET A 1 20.82 13.67 -30.47
N LYS A 2 20.22 14.88 -30.45
CA LYS A 2 19.56 15.43 -29.24
C LYS A 2 18.32 14.64 -28.76
N ALA A 3 17.48 14.15 -29.68
CA ALA A 3 16.27 13.38 -29.32
C ALA A 3 16.56 12.11 -28.52
N LYS A 4 17.61 11.34 -28.88
CA LYS A 4 18.01 10.12 -28.15
C LYS A 4 18.48 10.42 -26.71
N LYS A 5 19.09 11.59 -26.46
CA LYS A 5 19.55 12.02 -25.13
C LYS A 5 18.41 12.51 -24.25
N VAL A 6 17.42 13.19 -24.84
CA VAL A 6 16.18 13.61 -24.16
C VAL A 6 15.33 12.39 -23.79
N ILE A 7 15.12 11.45 -24.73
CA ILE A 7 14.37 10.21 -24.47
C ILE A 7 15.00 9.40 -23.33
N LYS A 8 16.33 9.25 -23.32
CA LYS A 8 17.04 8.54 -22.23
C LYS A 8 16.87 9.24 -20.88
N SER A 9 16.85 10.57 -20.85
CA SER A 9 16.66 11.34 -19.60
C SER A 9 15.23 11.24 -19.08
N VAL A 10 14.23 11.34 -19.96
CA VAL A 10 12.81 11.17 -19.60
C VAL A 10 12.55 9.76 -19.08
N PHE A 11 13.14 8.73 -19.71
CA PHE A 11 13.02 7.35 -19.25
C PHE A 11 13.63 7.17 -17.85
N GLY A 12 14.78 7.77 -17.57
CA GLY A 12 15.41 7.72 -16.24
C GLY A 12 14.54 8.36 -15.15
N VAL A 13 13.92 9.51 -15.43
CA VAL A 13 12.99 10.17 -14.50
C VAL A 13 11.73 9.35 -14.30
N ALA A 14 11.17 8.76 -15.36
CA ALA A 14 9.99 7.91 -15.26
C ALA A 14 10.24 6.67 -14.40
N VAL A 15 11.39 6.00 -14.55
CA VAL A 15 11.78 4.86 -13.73
C VAL A 15 11.93 5.27 -12.26
N LEU A 16 12.61 6.39 -11.99
CA LEU A 16 12.72 6.92 -10.62
C LEU A 16 11.35 7.20 -10.00
N TYR A 17 10.43 7.79 -10.77
CA TYR A 17 9.09 8.09 -10.29
C TYR A 17 8.31 6.82 -9.94
N VAL A 18 8.40 5.78 -10.79
CA VAL A 18 7.79 4.48 -10.51
C VAL A 18 8.37 3.88 -9.22
N CYS A 19 9.69 3.87 -9.05
CA CYS A 19 10.33 3.37 -7.83
C CYS A 19 9.84 4.11 -6.58
N LEU A 20 9.75 5.44 -6.63
CA LEU A 20 9.25 6.24 -5.51
C LEU A 20 7.78 5.94 -5.18
N CYS A 21 6.93 5.77 -6.20
CA CYS A 21 5.54 5.38 -5.99
C CYS A 21 5.41 4.00 -5.34
N TYR A 22 6.25 3.03 -5.74
CA TYR A 22 6.27 1.70 -5.11
C TYR A 22 6.72 1.77 -3.65
N SER A 23 7.81 2.49 -3.35
CA SER A 23 8.28 2.69 -1.98
C SER A 23 7.22 3.35 -1.10
N GLY A 24 6.53 4.37 -1.60
CA GLY A 24 5.45 5.03 -0.87
C GLY A 24 4.27 4.10 -0.55
N ARG A 25 3.92 3.19 -1.47
CA ARG A 25 2.87 2.19 -1.22
C ARG A 25 3.28 1.17 -0.15
N VAL A 26 4.54 0.74 -0.14
CA VAL A 26 5.06 -0.18 0.88
C VAL A 26 5.04 0.47 2.24
N GLU A 27 5.64 1.66 2.38
CA GLU A 27 5.70 2.40 3.65
C GLU A 27 4.29 2.68 4.21
N TRP A 28 3.36 3.11 3.35
CA TRP A 28 1.98 3.34 3.76
C TRP A 28 1.29 2.07 4.25
N THR A 29 1.51 0.94 3.57
CA THR A 29 0.93 -0.36 3.95
C THR A 29 1.43 -0.78 5.33
N ASP A 30 2.75 -0.71 5.54
CA ASP A 30 3.37 -1.08 6.80
C ASP A 30 2.88 -0.20 7.95
N GLN A 31 2.79 1.12 7.72
CA GLN A 31 2.28 2.05 8.72
C GLN A 31 0.82 1.75 9.12
N VAL A 32 -0.04 1.44 8.15
CA VAL A 32 -1.44 1.10 8.40
C VAL A 32 -1.55 -0.21 9.18
N ILE A 33 -0.81 -1.25 8.79
CA ILE A 33 -0.83 -2.54 9.50
C ILE A 33 -0.25 -2.40 10.90
N TYR A 34 0.84 -1.66 11.06
CA TYR A 34 1.47 -1.46 12.36
C TYR A 34 0.57 -0.72 13.37
N THR A 35 -0.28 0.18 12.88
CA THR A 35 -1.25 0.91 13.72
C THR A 35 -2.56 0.16 13.91
N MET A 36 -2.77 -0.96 13.22
CA MET A 36 -3.98 -1.76 13.28
C MET A 36 -3.95 -2.72 14.48
N ASN A 37 -5.08 -2.86 15.18
CA ASN A 37 -5.21 -3.85 16.25
C ASN A 37 -5.17 -5.29 15.68
N GLU A 38 -4.57 -6.23 16.42
CA GLU A 38 -4.38 -7.62 16.00
C GLU A 38 -5.72 -8.33 15.72
N THR A 39 -6.76 -8.03 16.51
CA THR A 39 -8.11 -8.58 16.33
C THR A 39 -8.74 -8.14 15.01
N THR A 40 -8.54 -6.87 14.66
CA THR A 40 -9.01 -6.28 13.39
C THR A 40 -8.26 -6.89 12.22
N TYR A 41 -6.93 -7.00 12.31
CA TYR A 41 -6.10 -7.63 11.29
C TYR A 41 -6.54 -9.07 11.01
N ARG A 42 -6.76 -9.88 12.06
CA ARG A 42 -7.22 -11.26 11.93
C ARG A 42 -8.61 -11.35 11.31
N THR A 43 -9.52 -10.45 11.68
CA THR A 43 -10.88 -10.38 11.11
C THR A 43 -10.84 -10.08 9.61
N ILE A 44 -10.04 -9.09 9.21
CA ILE A 44 -9.91 -8.70 7.80
C ILE A 44 -9.21 -9.81 7.01
N SER A 45 -8.13 -10.39 7.55
CA SER A 45 -7.43 -11.50 6.91
C SER A 45 -8.33 -12.72 6.74
N ALA A 46 -9.17 -13.05 7.73
CA ALA A 46 -10.15 -14.12 7.63
C ALA A 46 -11.24 -13.81 6.58
N LYS A 47 -11.68 -12.54 6.48
CA LYS A 47 -12.65 -12.07 5.49
C LYS A 47 -12.12 -12.13 4.06
N LEU A 48 -10.87 -11.70 3.83
CA LEU A 48 -10.22 -11.68 2.52
C LEU A 48 -9.75 -13.08 2.08
N GLY A 49 -9.49 -13.98 3.02
CA GLY A 49 -9.15 -15.37 2.75
C GLY A 49 -7.64 -15.65 2.64
N ARG A 50 -7.28 -16.92 2.35
CA ARG A 50 -5.88 -17.36 2.28
C ARG A 50 -5.17 -16.74 1.07
N GLY A 51 -4.16 -15.92 1.34
CA GLY A 51 -3.30 -15.31 0.31
C GLY A 51 -3.48 -13.82 0.11
N CYS A 52 -4.33 -13.15 0.91
CA CYS A 52 -4.47 -11.71 0.85
C CYS A 52 -3.13 -11.02 1.14
N SER A 53 -2.77 -10.06 0.30
CA SER A 53 -1.60 -9.22 0.52
C SER A 53 -1.84 -8.27 1.69
N GLN A 54 -0.74 -7.89 2.35
CA GLN A 54 -0.76 -6.85 3.37
C GLN A 54 -1.38 -5.54 2.83
N TYR A 55 -1.13 -5.20 1.57
CA TYR A 55 -1.73 -4.04 0.93
C TYR A 55 -3.26 -4.13 0.84
N GLU A 56 -3.82 -5.30 0.54
CA GLU A 56 -5.27 -5.51 0.51
C GLU A 56 -5.90 -5.40 1.91
N ILE A 57 -5.23 -5.94 2.93
CA ILE A 57 -5.67 -5.80 4.33
C ILE A 57 -5.67 -4.33 4.75
N ALA A 58 -4.57 -3.61 4.48
CA ALA A 58 -4.45 -2.19 4.78
C ALA A 58 -5.49 -1.34 4.04
N THR A 59 -5.76 -1.68 2.77
CA THR A 59 -6.75 -0.97 1.94
C THR A 59 -8.18 -1.21 2.45
N GLU A 60 -8.53 -2.45 2.78
CA GLU A 60 -9.84 -2.80 3.36
C GLU A 60 -10.05 -2.11 4.72
N TYR A 61 -9.03 -2.14 5.58
CA TYR A 61 -9.08 -1.45 6.88
C TYR A 61 -9.28 0.05 6.70
N MET A 62 -8.51 0.70 5.82
CA MET A 62 -8.63 2.15 5.61
C MET A 62 -9.94 2.55 4.94
N SER A 63 -10.49 1.71 4.05
CA SER A 63 -11.82 1.93 3.46
C SER A 63 -12.93 1.89 4.51
N ASN A 64 -12.80 1.01 5.51
CA ASN A 64 -13.82 0.78 6.53
C ASN A 64 -13.33 1.17 7.93
N ARG A 65 -12.43 2.15 8.01
CA ARG A 65 -11.68 2.48 9.23
C ARG A 65 -12.60 2.75 10.41
N THR A 66 -13.63 3.56 10.23
CA THR A 66 -14.59 3.90 11.28
C THR A 66 -15.30 2.67 11.85
N TYR A 67 -15.60 1.66 11.01
CA TYR A 67 -16.24 0.43 11.47
C TYR A 67 -15.28 -0.41 12.31
N TYR A 68 -14.04 -0.55 11.85
CA TYR A 68 -13.04 -1.36 12.53
C TYR A 68 -12.47 -0.70 13.78
N ASP A 69 -12.38 0.63 13.82
CA ASP A 69 -11.97 1.39 15.01
C ASP A 69 -12.98 1.17 16.15
N VAL A 70 -14.29 1.25 15.86
CA VAL A 70 -15.36 0.97 16.84
C VAL A 70 -15.44 -0.50 17.23
N LEU A 71 -15.13 -1.42 16.32
CA LEU A 71 -15.09 -2.87 16.62
C LEU A 71 -13.91 -3.24 17.53
N SER A 72 -12.87 -2.42 17.53
CA SER A 72 -11.64 -2.63 18.30
C SER A 72 -11.61 -1.90 19.64
N GLU A 73 -12.63 -1.09 19.93
CA GLU A 73 -12.90 -0.43 21.20
C GLU A 73 -13.56 -1.39 22.19
#